data_AF-A0A640XMC2-F1
#
_entry.id   AF-A0A640XMC2-F1
#
_cell.length_a   1.000
_cell.length_b   1.000
_cell.length_c   1.000
_cell.angle_alpha   90.00
_cell.angle_beta   90.00
_cell.angle_gamma   90.00
#
_symmetry.space_group_name_H-M   'P 1'
#
loop_
_entity.id
_entity.type
_entity.pdbx_description
1 polymer ?
#
loop_
_entity_poly.entity_id
_entity_poly.type
_entity_poly.pdbx_seq_one_letter_code
_entity_poly.pdbx_strand_id
1 'polypeptide(L)'
;MISIAERINGMFKDVREAIKNKDPKAIRELAIKQTEAGASFLDVNVGTAAADPAGAMKWLIEVIQDTVKTPIAIDSQKFDVVKAGLSVIKNEVLINSSKGDPEELDKYMSIAKEHNASLICLTMDKCGIPQDVERRMEIAMKIVEKAVEHEFELSKIYIDPVLFPINVDQKQPALMFDIFNQIKMISDPPPHRNVGLSNFSQGTKEKRLLARTFLTMGISYGLDAAVMDVLDKDLMDAGITAEIIMNQHVYSDSYLMACRK
;
A
#
# COMPACT_ATOMS: atom_id res chain seq x y z
N MET A 1 -4.91 8.77 8.07
CA MET A 1 -4.98 7.82 6.93
C MET A 1 -3.61 7.20 6.80
N ILE A 2 -3.52 5.92 6.48
CA ILE A 2 -2.26 5.20 6.37
C ILE A 2 -1.66 5.48 4.99
N SER A 3 -0.73 6.41 4.90
CA SER A 3 -0.06 6.77 3.65
C SER A 3 1.18 5.90 3.45
N ILE A 4 1.16 5.06 2.41
CA ILE A 4 2.26 4.18 2.02
C ILE A 4 3.01 4.84 0.86
N ALA A 5 4.28 5.18 1.07
CA ALA A 5 5.02 6.07 0.18
C ALA A 5 5.69 5.33 -0.98
N GLU A 6 5.31 5.67 -2.22
CA GLU A 6 5.58 4.87 -3.42
C GLU A 6 6.96 5.07 -4.11
N ARG A 7 7.78 6.01 -3.63
CA ARG A 7 8.87 6.57 -4.47
C ARG A 7 10.11 5.68 -4.56
N ILE A 8 10.33 4.78 -3.59
CA ILE A 8 11.46 3.84 -3.59
C ILE A 8 11.09 2.59 -4.40
N ASN A 9 10.97 2.81 -5.71
CA ASN A 9 10.57 1.79 -6.66
C ASN A 9 11.56 1.72 -7.85
N GLY A 10 12.13 0.56 -8.13
CA GLY A 10 13.11 0.31 -9.20
C GLY A 10 12.60 0.56 -10.63
N MET A 11 11.31 0.86 -10.79
CA MET A 11 10.77 1.41 -12.03
C MET A 11 11.28 2.84 -12.29
N PHE A 12 11.54 3.63 -11.24
CA PHE A 12 12.17 4.94 -11.36
C PHE A 12 13.67 4.82 -11.66
N LYS A 13 14.16 5.69 -12.55
CA LYS A 13 15.54 5.62 -13.08
C LYS A 13 16.59 5.75 -11.98
N ASP A 14 16.42 6.70 -11.07
CA ASP A 14 17.35 6.97 -9.97
C ASP A 14 17.45 5.79 -8.98
N VAL A 15 16.31 5.19 -8.61
CA VAL A 15 16.27 3.98 -7.76
C VAL A 15 16.89 2.80 -8.48
N ARG A 16 16.61 2.62 -9.78
CA ARG A 16 17.19 1.55 -10.59
C ARG A 16 18.71 1.64 -10.67
N GLU A 17 19.24 2.85 -10.89
CA GLU A 17 20.68 3.11 -10.93
C GLU A 17 21.32 2.90 -9.55
N ALA A 18 20.65 3.34 -8.48
CA ALA A 18 21.09 3.10 -7.11
C ALA A 18 21.21 1.60 -6.79
N ILE A 19 20.19 0.79 -7.13
CA ILE A 19 20.22 -0.67 -6.97
C ILE A 19 21.37 -1.29 -7.77
N LYS A 20 21.50 -0.91 -9.05
CA LYS A 20 22.51 -1.46 -9.96
C LYS A 20 23.94 -1.19 -9.46
N ASN A 21 24.18 0.02 -8.96
CA ASN A 21 25.50 0.46 -8.53
C ASN A 21 25.76 0.23 -7.03
N LYS A 22 24.77 -0.30 -6.28
CA LYS A 22 24.76 -0.34 -4.81
C LYS A 22 25.10 1.01 -4.16
N ASP A 23 24.62 2.10 -4.74
CA ASP A 23 24.82 3.45 -4.21
C ASP A 23 23.66 3.81 -3.26
N PRO A 24 23.90 3.89 -1.94
CA PRO A 24 22.83 4.14 -0.98
C PRO A 24 22.31 5.58 -1.03
N LYS A 25 23.04 6.53 -1.63
CA LYS A 25 22.77 7.97 -1.47
C LYS A 25 21.34 8.35 -1.87
N ALA A 26 20.92 7.96 -3.08
CA ALA A 26 19.57 8.25 -3.56
C ALA A 26 18.48 7.60 -2.69
N ILE A 27 18.71 6.37 -2.23
CA ILE A 27 17.77 5.64 -1.36
C ILE A 27 17.61 6.34 -0.01
N ARG A 28 18.72 6.76 0.60
CA ARG A 28 18.72 7.51 1.86
C ARG A 28 17.96 8.84 1.74
N GLU A 29 18.27 9.61 0.68
CA GLU A 29 17.60 10.89 0.43
C GLU A 29 16.09 10.71 0.22
N LEU A 30 15.66 9.68 -0.51
CA LEU A 30 14.24 9.38 -0.70
C LEU A 30 13.56 8.90 0.58
N ALA A 31 14.22 8.06 1.38
CA ALA A 31 13.70 7.59 2.65
C ALA A 31 13.47 8.75 3.63
N ILE A 32 14.44 9.66 3.75
CA ILE A 32 14.33 10.87 4.58
C ILE A 32 13.17 11.75 4.10
N LYS A 33 13.13 12.09 2.81
CA LYS A 33 12.08 12.98 2.27
C LYS A 33 10.67 12.44 2.47
N GLN A 34 10.46 11.13 2.24
CA GLN A 34 9.14 10.51 2.43
C GLN A 34 8.78 10.41 3.91
N THR A 35 9.75 10.14 4.78
CA THR A 35 9.55 10.15 6.24
C THR A 35 9.13 11.54 6.74
N GLU A 36 9.85 12.59 6.33
CA GLU A 36 9.55 13.98 6.69
C GLU A 36 8.22 14.46 6.09
N ALA A 37 7.76 13.85 5.00
CA ALA A 37 6.45 14.13 4.41
C ALA A 37 5.29 13.44 5.16
N GLY A 38 5.57 12.62 6.17
CA GLY A 38 4.54 11.96 7.01
C GLY A 38 4.15 10.57 6.53
N ALA A 39 5.01 9.87 5.78
CA ALA A 39 4.73 8.48 5.39
C ALA A 39 4.55 7.56 6.62
N SER A 40 3.50 6.73 6.59
CA SER A 40 3.25 5.68 7.58
C SER A 40 4.10 4.45 7.29
N PHE A 41 4.26 4.11 6.02
CA PHE A 41 5.16 3.08 5.51
C PHE A 41 5.93 3.59 4.30
N LEU A 42 7.14 3.06 4.07
CA LEU A 42 7.89 3.25 2.83
C LEU A 42 7.74 2.02 1.95
N ASP A 43 7.09 2.14 0.80
CA ASP A 43 7.00 1.07 -0.21
C ASP A 43 8.36 0.86 -0.87
N VAL A 44 8.82 -0.39 -0.86
CA VAL A 44 10.14 -0.79 -1.36
C VAL A 44 9.96 -1.85 -2.42
N ASN A 45 10.15 -1.44 -3.68
CA ASN A 45 10.05 -2.30 -4.84
C ASN A 45 11.38 -2.33 -5.61
N VAL A 46 11.92 -3.51 -5.88
CA VAL A 46 13.20 -3.69 -6.60
C VAL A 46 13.11 -3.42 -8.11
N GLY A 47 11.90 -3.36 -8.66
CA GLY A 47 11.62 -3.26 -10.09
C GLY A 47 11.93 -4.56 -10.86
N THR A 48 11.69 -4.52 -12.17
CA THR A 48 11.87 -5.69 -13.05
C THR A 48 13.30 -5.89 -13.55
N ALA A 49 14.17 -4.89 -13.39
CA ALA A 49 15.51 -4.87 -13.97
C ALA A 49 16.61 -5.39 -13.03
N ALA A 50 16.29 -5.74 -11.78
CA ALA A 50 17.25 -6.25 -10.82
C ALA A 50 17.72 -7.66 -11.19
N ALA A 51 19.03 -7.87 -11.36
CA ALA A 51 19.61 -9.17 -11.68
C ALA A 51 19.49 -10.17 -10.52
N ASP A 52 19.63 -9.69 -9.29
CA ASP A 52 19.36 -10.42 -8.04
C ASP A 52 18.29 -9.68 -7.23
N PRO A 53 16.99 -9.97 -7.47
CA PRO A 53 15.90 -9.31 -6.76
C PRO A 53 15.93 -9.52 -5.24
N ALA A 54 16.35 -10.71 -4.77
CA ALA A 54 16.37 -11.03 -3.34
C ALA A 54 17.48 -10.26 -2.62
N GLY A 55 18.69 -10.23 -3.18
CA GLY A 55 19.80 -9.44 -2.64
C GLY A 55 19.55 -7.93 -2.74
N ALA A 56 18.90 -7.46 -3.81
CA ALA A 56 18.51 -6.06 -3.95
C ALA A 56 17.49 -5.64 -2.88
N MET A 57 16.49 -6.50 -2.60
CA MET A 57 15.49 -6.22 -1.56
C MET A 57 16.13 -6.11 -0.17
N LYS A 58 17.01 -7.05 0.18
CA LYS A 58 17.77 -6.99 1.44
C LYS A 58 18.56 -5.68 1.58
N TRP A 59 19.31 -5.34 0.53
CA TRP A 59 20.13 -4.12 0.51
C TRP A 59 19.29 -2.85 0.66
N LEU A 60 18.17 -2.74 -0.05
CA LEU A 60 17.26 -1.58 0.08
C LEU A 60 16.75 -1.45 1.52
N ILE A 61 16.27 -2.55 2.11
CA ILE A 61 15.73 -2.57 3.48
C ILE A 61 16.81 -2.18 4.50
N GLU A 62 18.01 -2.74 4.40
CA GLU A 62 19.13 -2.40 5.27
C GLU A 62 19.48 -0.90 5.20
N VAL A 63 19.61 -0.35 3.98
CA VAL A 63 19.90 1.08 3.79
C VAL A 63 18.81 1.97 4.40
N ILE A 64 17.54 1.63 4.21
CA ILE A 64 16.41 2.42 4.73
C ILE A 64 16.37 2.38 6.25
N GLN A 65 16.46 1.19 6.85
CA GLN A 65 16.41 1.02 8.31
C GLN A 65 17.58 1.67 9.04
N ASP A 66 18.74 1.78 8.39
CA ASP A 66 19.90 2.50 8.93
C ASP A 66 19.76 4.02 8.81
N THR A 67 18.75 4.51 8.08
CA THR A 67 18.56 5.94 7.78
C THR A 67 17.35 6.55 8.50
N VAL A 68 16.22 5.85 8.52
CA VAL A 68 14.95 6.34 9.08
C VAL A 68 14.26 5.26 9.92
N LYS A 69 13.34 5.68 10.79
CA LYS A 69 12.56 4.77 11.64
C LYS A 69 11.21 4.36 11.04
N THR A 70 10.78 5.01 9.96
CA THR A 70 9.51 4.71 9.30
C THR A 70 9.48 3.24 8.86
N PRO A 71 8.42 2.49 9.22
CA PRO A 71 8.21 1.11 8.77
C PRO A 71 8.28 0.93 7.26
N ILE A 72 8.56 -0.30 6.82
CA ILE A 72 8.71 -0.65 5.40
C ILE A 72 7.51 -1.45 4.93
N ALA A 73 7.02 -1.16 3.72
CA ALA A 73 6.16 -2.04 2.95
C ALA A 73 7.01 -2.77 1.89
N ILE A 74 7.18 -4.09 2.04
CA ILE A 74 7.95 -4.91 1.11
C ILE A 74 7.08 -5.18 -0.12
N ASP A 75 7.40 -4.55 -1.26
CA ASP A 75 6.64 -4.66 -2.50
C ASP A 75 7.29 -5.64 -3.50
N SER A 76 6.72 -6.85 -3.57
CA SER A 76 7.12 -7.87 -4.53
C SER A 76 6.07 -8.97 -4.69
N GLN A 77 5.80 -9.36 -5.94
CA GLN A 77 4.99 -10.55 -6.26
C GLN A 77 5.72 -11.89 -6.06
N LYS A 78 7.04 -11.86 -5.86
CA LYS A 78 7.87 -13.06 -5.70
C LYS A 78 8.05 -13.37 -4.21
N PHE A 79 7.49 -14.50 -3.78
CA PHE A 79 7.55 -14.96 -2.38
C PHE A 79 8.98 -15.06 -1.83
N ASP A 80 9.95 -15.50 -2.64
CA ASP A 80 11.35 -15.59 -2.21
C ASP A 80 12.01 -14.22 -1.97
N VAL A 81 11.57 -13.18 -2.70
CA VAL A 81 12.04 -11.80 -2.49
C VAL A 81 11.43 -11.23 -1.21
N VAL A 82 10.15 -11.54 -0.95
CA VAL A 82 9.48 -11.15 0.30
C VAL A 82 10.18 -11.81 1.50
N LYS A 83 10.43 -13.12 1.46
CA LYS A 83 11.22 -13.86 2.46
C LYS A 83 12.60 -13.24 2.68
N ALA A 84 13.29 -12.88 1.60
CA ALA A 84 14.59 -12.25 1.69
C ALA A 84 14.51 -10.91 2.43
N GLY A 85 13.52 -10.06 2.11
CA GLY A 85 13.33 -8.79 2.81
C GLY A 85 12.96 -8.97 4.29
N LEU A 86 12.05 -9.88 4.60
CA LEU A 86 11.65 -10.19 5.97
C LEU A 86 12.83 -10.70 6.82
N SER A 87 13.79 -11.43 6.23
CA SER A 87 14.96 -11.93 6.97
C SER A 87 15.90 -10.84 7.52
N VAL A 88 15.78 -9.59 7.06
CA VAL A 88 16.60 -8.45 7.51
C VAL A 88 15.76 -7.34 8.15
N ILE A 89 14.46 -7.56 8.32
CA ILE A 89 13.56 -6.58 8.92
C ILE A 89 13.77 -6.51 10.44
N LYS A 90 13.79 -5.29 10.98
CA LYS A 90 14.03 -5.02 12.41
C LYS A 90 12.79 -4.52 13.15
N ASN A 91 11.88 -3.85 12.42
CA ASN A 91 10.71 -3.17 12.97
C ASN A 91 9.42 -3.71 12.31
N GLU A 92 8.30 -3.06 12.61
CA GLU A 92 7.02 -3.28 11.94
C GLU A 92 7.16 -3.26 10.41
N VAL A 93 6.40 -4.13 9.75
CA VAL A 93 6.47 -4.34 8.31
C VAL A 93 5.12 -4.67 7.72
N LEU A 94 4.90 -4.15 6.52
CA LEU A 94 3.76 -4.46 5.68
C LEU A 94 4.24 -5.30 4.50
N ILE A 95 3.53 -6.37 4.17
CA ILE A 95 3.80 -7.18 2.97
C ILE A 95 2.85 -6.71 1.86
N ASN A 96 3.42 -6.24 0.76
CA ASN A 96 2.72 -5.83 -0.44
C ASN A 96 3.11 -6.77 -1.61
N SER A 97 2.30 -7.75 -1.98
CA SER A 97 1.00 -8.15 -1.48
C SER A 97 0.84 -9.66 -1.72
N SER A 98 -0.25 -10.24 -1.21
CA SER A 98 -0.73 -11.56 -1.59
C SER A 98 -1.97 -11.44 -2.48
N LYS A 99 -2.16 -12.36 -3.42
CA LYS A 99 -3.45 -12.50 -4.12
C LYS A 99 -4.47 -13.21 -3.23
N GLY A 100 -5.76 -12.93 -3.47
CA GLY A 100 -6.88 -13.65 -2.87
C GLY A 100 -7.06 -15.11 -3.34
N ASP A 101 -6.00 -15.76 -3.82
CA ASP A 101 -5.99 -17.20 -4.12
C ASP A 101 -5.68 -17.99 -2.84
N PRO A 102 -6.47 -19.02 -2.47
CA PRO A 102 -6.32 -19.71 -1.18
C PRO A 102 -4.91 -20.25 -0.90
N GLU A 103 -4.24 -20.85 -1.88
CA GLU A 103 -2.89 -21.41 -1.71
C GLU A 103 -1.84 -20.32 -1.52
N GLU A 104 -2.06 -19.15 -2.11
CA GLU A 104 -1.18 -17.99 -1.96
C GLU A 104 -1.41 -17.34 -0.59
N LEU A 105 -2.67 -17.13 -0.20
CA LEU A 105 -3.04 -16.62 1.12
C LEU A 105 -2.45 -17.46 2.24
N ASP A 106 -2.57 -18.79 2.18
CA ASP A 106 -2.03 -19.69 3.23
C ASP A 106 -0.51 -19.48 3.43
N LYS A 107 0.25 -19.31 2.34
CA LYS A 107 1.71 -19.07 2.40
C LYS A 107 2.04 -17.69 2.97
N TYR A 108 1.33 -16.66 2.51
CA TYR A 108 1.61 -15.28 2.92
C TYR A 108 1.12 -14.96 4.33
N MET A 109 -0.04 -15.49 4.75
CA MET A 109 -0.54 -15.32 6.12
C MET A 109 0.36 -16.02 7.14
N SER A 110 0.83 -17.23 6.82
CA SER A 110 1.77 -17.96 7.67
C SER A 110 3.05 -17.14 7.92
N ILE A 111 3.72 -16.69 6.86
CA ILE A 111 4.95 -15.90 7.01
C ILE A 111 4.71 -14.51 7.62
N ALA A 112 3.56 -13.89 7.33
CA ALA A 112 3.18 -12.63 7.93
C ALA A 112 2.99 -12.79 9.45
N LYS A 113 2.36 -13.89 9.90
CA LYS A 113 2.18 -14.20 11.32
C LYS A 113 3.51 -14.42 12.01
N GLU A 114 4.42 -15.18 11.39
CA GLU A 114 5.78 -15.42 11.90
C GLU A 114 6.55 -14.11 12.15
N HIS A 115 6.36 -13.11 11.30
CA HIS A 115 7.06 -11.81 11.40
C HIS A 115 6.20 -10.71 12.05
N ASN A 116 5.02 -11.05 12.57
CA ASN A 116 4.04 -10.09 13.11
C ASN A 116 3.69 -8.94 12.11
N ALA A 117 3.81 -9.22 10.81
CA ALA A 117 3.64 -8.28 9.72
C ALA A 117 2.15 -8.00 9.43
N SER A 118 1.86 -6.83 8.87
CA SER A 118 0.60 -6.60 8.16
C SER A 118 0.67 -7.14 6.73
N LEU A 119 -0.48 -7.42 6.13
CA LEU A 119 -0.57 -8.01 4.79
C LEU A 119 -1.60 -7.30 3.92
N ILE A 120 -1.16 -6.81 2.76
CA ILE A 120 -2.06 -6.39 1.68
C ILE A 120 -2.50 -7.64 0.91
N CYS A 121 -3.82 -7.82 0.79
CA CYS A 121 -4.47 -8.88 0.05
C CYS A 121 -5.26 -8.28 -1.13
N LEU A 122 -4.83 -8.59 -2.35
CA LEU A 122 -5.48 -8.13 -3.57
C LEU A 122 -6.76 -8.96 -3.83
N THR A 123 -7.88 -8.33 -4.19
CA THR A 123 -9.10 -9.03 -4.61
C THR A 123 -8.98 -9.55 -6.06
N MET A 124 -7.97 -10.38 -6.30
CA MET A 124 -7.74 -11.08 -7.55
C MET A 124 -7.34 -12.52 -7.26
N ASP A 125 -7.65 -13.42 -8.19
CA ASP A 125 -7.33 -14.84 -8.07
C ASP A 125 -6.65 -15.35 -9.36
N LYS A 126 -6.61 -16.68 -9.54
CA LYS A 126 -6.07 -17.34 -10.75
C LYS A 126 -6.79 -16.91 -12.05
N CYS A 127 -8.03 -16.42 -11.97
CA CYS A 127 -8.79 -15.91 -13.10
C CYS A 127 -8.48 -14.43 -13.42
N GLY A 128 -7.65 -13.77 -12.61
CA GLY A 128 -7.26 -12.37 -12.78
C GLY A 128 -8.09 -11.42 -11.91
N ILE A 129 -8.17 -10.17 -12.35
CA ILE A 129 -8.85 -9.10 -11.60
C ILE A 129 -10.33 -9.07 -12.01
N PRO A 130 -11.29 -9.28 -11.09
CA PRO A 130 -12.71 -9.23 -11.40
C PRO A 130 -13.16 -7.84 -11.85
N GLN A 131 -14.17 -7.80 -12.72
CA GLN A 131 -14.72 -6.54 -13.25
C GLN A 131 -15.92 -6.04 -12.43
N ASP A 132 -16.62 -6.94 -11.77
CA ASP A 132 -17.82 -6.68 -10.98
C ASP A 132 -17.51 -6.61 -9.47
N VAL A 133 -18.41 -5.95 -8.73
CA VAL A 133 -18.28 -5.70 -7.29
C VAL A 133 -18.48 -7.00 -6.52
N GLU A 134 -19.45 -7.80 -6.92
CA GLU A 134 -19.86 -9.05 -6.29
C GLU A 134 -18.67 -10.01 -6.20
N ARG A 135 -17.98 -10.25 -7.31
CA ARG A 135 -16.82 -11.15 -7.33
C ARG A 135 -15.64 -10.61 -6.53
N ARG A 136 -15.42 -9.29 -6.49
CA ARG A 136 -14.38 -8.71 -5.60
C ARG A 136 -14.73 -8.94 -4.14
N MET A 137 -16.01 -8.82 -3.78
CA MET A 137 -16.48 -9.09 -2.42
C MET A 137 -16.42 -10.57 -2.05
N GLU A 138 -16.71 -11.49 -2.98
CA GLU A 138 -16.49 -12.92 -2.75
C GLU A 138 -15.03 -13.22 -2.41
N ILE A 139 -14.08 -12.59 -3.10
CA ILE A 139 -12.65 -12.75 -2.81
C ILE A 139 -12.29 -12.09 -1.47
N ALA A 140 -12.83 -10.89 -1.18
CA ALA A 140 -12.62 -10.22 0.10
C ALA A 140 -13.12 -11.05 1.29
N MET A 141 -14.28 -11.71 1.17
CA MET A 141 -14.80 -12.62 2.19
C MET A 141 -13.88 -13.82 2.38
N LYS A 142 -13.38 -14.43 1.29
CA LYS A 142 -12.39 -15.53 1.38
C LYS A 142 -11.09 -15.11 2.06
N ILE A 143 -10.62 -13.89 1.82
CA ILE A 143 -9.46 -13.33 2.52
C ILE A 143 -9.73 -13.28 4.03
N VAL A 144 -10.90 -12.81 4.46
CA VAL A 144 -11.28 -12.76 5.88
C VAL A 144 -11.44 -14.15 6.48
N GLU A 145 -12.11 -15.08 5.79
CA GLU A 145 -12.24 -16.48 6.22
C GLU A 145 -10.85 -17.10 6.45
N LYS A 146 -9.94 -16.92 5.50
CA LYS A 146 -8.56 -17.41 5.61
C LYS A 146 -7.79 -16.76 6.75
N ALA A 147 -7.96 -15.45 6.95
CA ALA A 147 -7.35 -14.77 8.08
C ALA A 147 -7.82 -15.37 9.41
N VAL A 148 -9.12 -15.65 9.56
CA VAL A 148 -9.69 -16.30 10.75
C VAL A 148 -9.15 -17.72 10.92
N GLU A 149 -9.07 -18.52 9.85
CA GLU A 149 -8.48 -19.88 9.89
C GLU A 149 -7.04 -19.89 10.39
N HIS A 150 -6.24 -18.87 10.02
CA HIS A 150 -4.86 -18.71 10.47
C HIS A 150 -4.72 -18.00 11.82
N GLU A 151 -5.83 -17.65 12.48
CA GLU A 151 -5.88 -16.77 13.66
C GLU A 151 -5.07 -15.47 13.43
N PHE A 152 -5.15 -14.94 12.22
CA PHE A 152 -4.49 -13.72 11.81
C PHE A 152 -5.37 -12.52 12.15
N GLU A 153 -4.79 -11.52 12.79
CA GLU A 153 -5.53 -10.35 13.25
C GLU A 153 -6.11 -9.55 12.06
N LEU A 154 -7.43 -9.38 12.02
CA LEU A 154 -8.10 -8.69 10.90
C LEU A 154 -7.68 -7.22 10.76
N SER A 155 -7.30 -6.57 11.86
CA SER A 155 -6.73 -5.21 11.85
C SER A 155 -5.39 -5.12 11.10
N LYS A 156 -4.72 -6.25 10.86
CA LYS A 156 -3.45 -6.33 10.11
C LYS A 156 -3.66 -6.68 8.64
N ILE A 157 -4.90 -6.92 8.21
CA ILE A 157 -5.25 -7.20 6.83
C ILE A 157 -5.65 -5.90 6.13
N TYR A 158 -5.08 -5.68 4.95
CA TYR A 158 -5.40 -4.57 4.06
C TYR A 158 -5.98 -5.17 2.79
N ILE A 159 -7.29 -5.05 2.57
CA ILE A 159 -7.93 -5.51 1.34
C ILE A 159 -7.78 -4.43 0.28
N ASP A 160 -7.13 -4.77 -0.83
CA ASP A 160 -6.98 -3.90 -1.99
C ASP A 160 -7.85 -4.43 -3.14
N PRO A 161 -8.91 -3.69 -3.54
CA PRO A 161 -9.79 -4.14 -4.60
C PRO A 161 -9.16 -4.05 -5.99
N VAL A 162 -7.94 -3.55 -6.13
CA VAL A 162 -7.21 -3.30 -7.38
C VAL A 162 -7.87 -2.20 -8.22
N LEU A 163 -7.39 -0.97 -8.01
CA LEU A 163 -7.84 0.23 -8.72
C LEU A 163 -7.21 0.32 -10.12
N PHE A 164 -8.05 0.35 -11.16
CA PHE A 164 -7.63 0.46 -12.55
C PHE A 164 -7.30 1.91 -12.95
N PRO A 165 -6.41 2.11 -13.95
CA PRO A 165 -6.22 3.41 -14.59
C PRO A 165 -7.54 3.92 -15.22
N ILE A 166 -7.91 5.15 -14.92
CA ILE A 166 -9.18 5.76 -15.38
C ILE A 166 -9.30 5.87 -16.91
N ASN A 167 -8.17 6.01 -17.59
CA ASN A 167 -8.09 6.09 -19.05
C ASN A 167 -8.16 4.71 -19.74
N VAL A 168 -8.10 3.62 -18.98
CA VAL A 168 -8.27 2.24 -19.48
C VAL A 168 -9.70 1.79 -19.25
N ASP A 169 -10.22 1.95 -18.03
CA ASP A 169 -11.62 1.68 -17.71
C ASP A 169 -12.18 2.72 -16.73
N GLN A 170 -12.98 3.65 -17.26
CA GLN A 170 -13.54 4.76 -16.50
C GLN A 170 -14.61 4.32 -15.47
N LYS A 171 -15.23 3.14 -15.65
CA LYS A 171 -16.30 2.67 -14.75
C LYS A 171 -15.71 2.13 -13.44
N GLN A 172 -14.56 1.48 -13.51
CA GLN A 172 -13.91 0.78 -12.40
C GLN A 172 -13.69 1.67 -11.16
N PRO A 173 -13.19 2.91 -11.25
CA PRO A 173 -12.94 3.75 -10.09
C PRO A 173 -14.20 4.03 -9.25
N ALA A 174 -15.35 4.25 -9.88
CA ALA A 174 -16.59 4.54 -9.16
C ALA A 174 -17.08 3.33 -8.34
N LEU A 175 -16.87 2.11 -8.85
CA LEU A 175 -17.23 0.87 -8.15
C LEU A 175 -16.44 0.67 -6.85
N MET A 176 -15.27 1.30 -6.71
CA MET A 176 -14.42 1.12 -5.53
C MET A 176 -15.10 1.66 -4.27
N PHE A 177 -15.91 2.71 -4.40
CA PHE A 177 -16.61 3.33 -3.29
C PHE A 177 -17.63 2.37 -2.66
N ASP A 178 -18.37 1.63 -3.48
CA ASP A 178 -19.29 0.59 -3.00
C ASP A 178 -18.53 -0.57 -2.36
N ILE A 179 -17.39 -0.96 -2.94
CA ILE A 179 -16.53 -2.03 -2.40
C ILE A 179 -15.95 -1.64 -1.04
N PHE A 180 -15.48 -0.41 -0.84
CA PHE A 180 -14.95 0.03 0.46
C PHE A 180 -16.01 -0.03 1.56
N ASN A 181 -17.23 0.42 1.26
CA ASN A 181 -18.36 0.33 2.18
C ASN A 181 -18.69 -1.13 2.52
N GLN A 182 -18.70 -2.01 1.53
CA GLN A 182 -18.99 -3.43 1.74
C GLN A 182 -17.89 -4.12 2.53
N ILE A 183 -16.61 -3.88 2.22
CA ILE A 183 -15.47 -4.41 2.99
C ILE A 183 -15.58 -3.99 4.47
N LYS A 184 -15.97 -2.75 4.75
CA LYS A 184 -16.17 -2.28 6.12
C LYS A 184 -17.23 -3.07 6.90
N MET A 185 -18.14 -3.75 6.21
CA MET A 185 -19.26 -4.49 6.82
C MET A 185 -19.00 -6.00 6.96
N ILE A 186 -17.88 -6.54 6.44
CA ILE A 186 -17.67 -8.00 6.41
C ILE A 186 -17.26 -8.59 7.77
N SER A 187 -16.70 -7.79 8.67
CA SER A 187 -16.26 -8.24 9.99
C SER A 187 -16.19 -7.09 11.00
N ASP A 188 -16.09 -7.43 12.28
CA ASP A 188 -15.82 -6.50 13.38
C ASP A 188 -14.67 -7.02 14.26
N PRO A 189 -13.50 -6.34 14.32
CA PRO A 189 -13.17 -5.13 13.57
C PRO A 189 -13.09 -5.39 12.05
N PRO A 190 -13.35 -4.38 11.20
CA PRO A 190 -13.20 -4.51 9.76
C PRO A 190 -11.71 -4.50 9.36
N PRO A 191 -11.31 -5.22 8.30
CA PRO A 191 -9.98 -5.05 7.73
C PRO A 191 -9.80 -3.63 7.16
N HIS A 192 -8.54 -3.24 7.00
CA HIS A 192 -8.21 -2.00 6.33
C HIS A 192 -8.55 -2.08 4.83
N ARG A 193 -8.98 -0.95 4.27
CA ARG A 193 -9.27 -0.76 2.84
C ARG A 193 -8.09 -0.01 2.22
N ASN A 194 -7.39 -0.63 1.28
CA ASN A 194 -6.21 -0.08 0.61
C ASN A 194 -6.44 0.17 -0.88
N VAL A 195 -5.71 1.10 -1.48
CA VAL A 195 -5.55 1.20 -2.94
C VAL A 195 -4.15 1.62 -3.38
N GLY A 196 -3.71 1.11 -4.52
CA GLY A 196 -2.64 1.70 -5.31
C GLY A 196 -3.09 2.98 -6.04
N LEU A 197 -3.06 4.13 -5.38
CA LEU A 197 -3.58 5.39 -5.94
C LEU A 197 -2.81 5.86 -7.19
N SER A 198 -1.53 5.55 -7.29
CA SER A 198 -0.76 5.92 -8.48
C SER A 198 -1.17 5.20 -9.77
N ASN A 199 -1.74 3.99 -9.67
CA ASN A 199 -2.25 3.27 -10.83
C ASN A 199 -3.43 4.01 -11.47
N PHE A 200 -4.34 4.54 -10.65
CA PHE A 200 -5.56 5.21 -11.10
C PHE A 200 -5.31 6.30 -12.15
N SER A 201 -4.25 7.08 -11.93
CA SER A 201 -3.96 8.28 -12.70
C SER A 201 -2.83 8.07 -13.72
N GLN A 202 -2.35 6.83 -13.89
CA GLN A 202 -1.26 6.49 -14.78
C GLN A 202 -1.60 6.82 -16.25
N GLY A 203 -0.67 7.48 -16.95
CA GLY A 203 -0.85 7.83 -18.37
C GLY A 203 -1.86 8.96 -18.63
N THR A 204 -2.32 9.66 -17.60
CA THR A 204 -3.22 10.82 -17.72
C THR A 204 -2.44 12.14 -17.65
N LYS A 205 -3.04 13.23 -18.16
CA LYS A 205 -2.44 14.58 -18.09
C LYS A 205 -2.53 15.18 -16.69
N GLU A 206 -3.73 15.13 -16.10
CA GLU A 206 -4.03 15.75 -14.81
C GLU A 206 -3.84 14.78 -13.63
N LYS A 207 -2.70 14.07 -13.60
CA LYS A 207 -2.43 12.96 -12.67
C LYS A 207 -2.73 13.32 -11.21
N ARG A 208 -2.19 14.45 -10.76
CA ARG A 208 -2.30 14.94 -9.38
C ARG A 208 -3.73 15.31 -9.01
N LEU A 209 -4.47 15.94 -9.93
CA LEU A 209 -5.88 16.30 -9.69
C LEU A 209 -6.76 15.07 -9.58
N LEU A 210 -6.55 14.08 -10.45
CA LEU A 210 -7.25 12.81 -10.38
C LEU A 210 -6.95 12.11 -9.04
N ALA A 211 -5.68 11.92 -8.70
CA ALA A 211 -5.27 11.25 -7.48
C ALA A 211 -5.88 11.89 -6.22
N ARG A 212 -5.77 13.22 -6.05
CA ARG A 212 -6.33 13.90 -4.87
C ARG A 212 -7.84 13.85 -4.80
N THR A 213 -8.51 13.95 -5.94
CA THR A 213 -9.98 13.87 -6.01
C THR A 213 -10.43 12.47 -5.58
N PHE A 214 -9.82 11.42 -6.15
CA PHE A 214 -10.16 10.05 -5.79
C PHE A 214 -9.86 9.76 -4.31
N LEU A 215 -8.72 10.22 -3.79
CA LEU A 215 -8.35 10.04 -2.38
C LEU A 215 -9.42 10.61 -1.43
N THR A 216 -9.82 11.86 -1.64
CA THR A 216 -10.82 12.53 -0.79
C THR A 216 -12.19 11.84 -0.84
N MET A 217 -12.62 11.40 -2.03
CA MET A 217 -13.85 10.60 -2.17
C MET A 217 -13.68 9.22 -1.52
N GLY A 218 -12.54 8.55 -1.71
CA GLY A 218 -12.26 7.26 -1.09
C GLY A 218 -12.37 7.32 0.42
N ILE A 219 -11.76 8.33 1.06
CA ILE A 219 -11.83 8.55 2.51
C ILE A 219 -13.29 8.70 2.98
N SER A 220 -14.16 9.40 2.24
CA SER A 220 -15.57 9.53 2.61
C SER A 220 -16.35 8.20 2.53
N TYR A 221 -15.87 7.25 1.73
CA TYR A 221 -16.38 5.87 1.62
C TYR A 221 -15.59 4.87 2.47
N GLY A 222 -14.74 5.38 3.38
CA GLY A 222 -13.96 4.55 4.28
C GLY A 222 -12.71 3.94 3.65
N LEU A 223 -11.99 4.61 2.76
CA LEU A 223 -10.61 4.21 2.47
C LEU A 223 -9.73 4.48 3.70
N ASP A 224 -8.91 3.51 4.13
CA ASP A 224 -8.00 3.69 5.29
C ASP A 224 -6.55 3.90 4.87
N ALA A 225 -6.13 3.29 3.76
CA ALA A 225 -4.75 3.24 3.32
C ALA A 225 -4.61 3.48 1.83
N ALA A 226 -3.48 4.06 1.42
CA ALA A 226 -3.17 4.23 0.01
C ALA A 226 -1.66 4.17 -0.24
N VAL A 227 -1.26 3.44 -1.29
CA VAL A 227 0.07 3.56 -1.90
C VAL A 227 0.04 4.78 -2.82
N MET A 228 0.77 5.83 -2.44
CA MET A 228 0.65 7.16 -3.04
C MET A 228 1.93 7.99 -2.95
N ASP A 229 1.98 9.06 -3.74
CA ASP A 229 3.06 10.05 -3.71
C ASP A 229 2.90 11.00 -2.50
N VAL A 230 3.50 10.64 -1.37
CA VAL A 230 3.51 11.48 -0.17
C VAL A 230 4.27 12.80 -0.34
N LEU A 231 5.09 12.93 -1.38
CA LEU A 231 5.81 14.18 -1.68
C LEU A 231 4.91 15.20 -2.41
N ASP A 232 3.74 14.76 -2.89
CA ASP A 232 2.69 15.68 -3.34
C ASP A 232 1.98 16.29 -2.12
N LYS A 233 2.42 17.49 -1.76
CA LYS A 233 1.88 18.22 -0.61
C LYS A 233 0.38 18.45 -0.70
N ASP A 234 -0.14 18.76 -1.90
CA ASP A 234 -1.57 19.04 -2.10
C ASP A 234 -2.40 17.76 -1.93
N LEU A 235 -1.85 16.61 -2.32
CA LEU A 235 -2.46 15.30 -2.09
C LEU A 235 -2.53 14.98 -0.59
N MET A 236 -1.44 15.18 0.15
CA MET A 236 -1.40 14.99 1.60
C MET A 236 -2.36 15.94 2.33
N ASP A 237 -2.36 17.23 1.96
CA ASP A 237 -3.24 18.24 2.56
C ASP A 237 -4.73 17.90 2.29
N ALA A 238 -5.05 17.43 1.08
CA ALA A 238 -6.40 16.99 0.74
C ALA A 238 -6.84 15.77 1.57
N GLY A 239 -5.96 14.78 1.74
CA GLY A 239 -6.22 13.61 2.59
C GLY A 239 -6.52 14.01 4.03
N ILE A 240 -5.62 14.74 4.68
CA ILE A 240 -5.80 15.23 6.06
C ILE A 240 -7.09 16.04 6.21
N THR A 241 -7.38 16.92 5.24
CA THR A 241 -8.60 17.74 5.27
C THR A 241 -9.86 16.89 5.17
N ALA A 242 -9.85 15.83 4.34
CA ALA A 242 -10.96 14.89 4.27
C ALA A 242 -11.19 14.17 5.60
N GLU A 243 -10.12 13.77 6.32
CA GLU A 243 -10.24 13.13 7.64
C GLU A 243 -10.85 14.05 8.71
N ILE A 244 -10.51 15.34 8.68
CA ILE A 244 -11.13 16.36 9.54
C ILE A 244 -12.63 16.49 9.23
N ILE A 245 -13.01 16.57 7.95
CA ILE A 245 -14.41 16.64 7.51
C ILE A 245 -15.19 15.38 7.95
N MET A 246 -14.55 14.21 7.87
CA MET A 246 -15.12 12.93 8.30
C MET A 246 -15.10 12.73 9.82
N ASN A 247 -14.71 13.76 10.60
CA ASN A 247 -14.63 13.74 12.06
C ASN A 247 -13.74 12.60 12.61
N GLN A 248 -12.69 12.24 11.87
CA GLN A 248 -11.70 11.24 12.29
C GLN A 248 -10.62 11.87 13.18
N HIS A 249 -10.45 13.19 13.08
CA HIS A 249 -9.55 13.99 13.91
C HIS A 249 -10.29 15.22 14.45
N VAL A 250 -9.90 15.67 15.64
CA VAL A 250 -10.44 16.89 16.24
C VAL A 250 -9.90 18.10 15.47
N TYR A 251 -10.79 19.03 15.13
CA TYR A 251 -10.42 20.25 14.42
C TYR A 251 -9.52 21.17 15.26
N SER A 252 -8.53 21.77 14.59
CA SER A 252 -7.81 22.96 15.04
C SER A 252 -7.41 23.81 13.84
N ASP A 253 -7.21 25.11 14.00
CA ASP A 253 -6.77 26.00 12.92
C ASP A 253 -5.46 25.53 12.26
N SER A 254 -4.62 24.81 13.01
CA SER A 254 -3.35 24.23 12.57
C SER A 254 -3.42 22.73 12.25
N TYR A 255 -4.58 22.19 11.90
CA TYR A 255 -4.79 20.74 11.73
C TYR A 255 -3.78 20.09 10.75
N LEU A 256 -3.42 20.77 9.66
CA LEU A 256 -2.42 20.27 8.70
C LEU A 256 -1.03 20.06 9.33
N MET A 257 -0.64 20.90 10.30
CA MET A 257 0.63 20.74 11.02
C MET A 257 0.51 19.67 12.10
N ALA A 258 -0.66 19.53 12.72
CA ALA A 258 -0.90 18.56 13.78
C ALA A 258 -0.89 17.12 13.24
N CYS A 259 -1.56 16.87 12.12
CA CYS A 259 -1.70 15.54 11.52
C CYS A 259 -0.46 15.05 10.75
N ARG A 260 0.56 15.90 10.55
CA ARG A 260 1.84 15.52 9.90
C ARG A 260 2.90 15.02 10.89
N LYS A 261 2.68 15.19 12.19
CA LYS A 261 3.61 14.76 13.25
C LYS A 261 3.27 13.35 13.73
#